data_AF-A0A7V2CL07-F1
#
_entry.id   AF-A0A7V2CL07-F1
#
_cell.length_a   1.000
_cell.length_b   1.000
_cell.length_c   1.000
_cell.angle_alpha   90.00
_cell.angle_beta   90.00
_cell.angle_gamma   90.00
#
_symmetry.space_group_name_H-M   'P 1'
#
loop_
_entity.id
_entity.type
_entity.pdbx_description
1 polymer ?
#
loop_
_entity_poly.entity_id
_entity_poly.type
_entity_poly.pdbx_seq_one_letter_code
_entity_poly.pdbx_strand_id
1 'polypeptide(L)'
;GENGWVYVYYTRSGTAAAGAADNRVVRFTAAGDVAAGAETLILGLPVSSATNHNGGNIRFGPDGKLYVTIGELNEPLAAQDTARLQGKILRYNDDGSVPDDGPFGAASPVFALGLRNSFDFAFDPVSGDILATENGPASSDELNLIEPGGNYGWPLVNGLADGAAGDPAGEKAFAVATPSYHEPLVDITPVTVPTGVDFAPDALFGESRRGDPFYGEYSTGRVWHVELNDSRDAIESQTKFVTGVPAGITDVAFAPDGSMYILASNAIYRVTPE
;
A
#
# COMPACT_ATOMS: atom_id res chain seq x y z
N GLY A 1 2.82 -21.15 -6.53
CA GLY A 1 3.82 -21.54 -5.52
C GLY A 1 3.58 -22.97 -5.09
N GLU A 2 4.65 -23.75 -4.93
CA GLU A 2 4.58 -25.20 -4.63
C GLU A 2 4.53 -25.53 -3.12
N ASN A 3 4.74 -24.53 -2.24
CA ASN A 3 4.78 -24.74 -0.77
C ASN A 3 3.41 -24.76 -0.09
N GLY A 4 2.33 -24.36 -0.78
CA GLY A 4 0.97 -24.33 -0.25
C GLY A 4 0.76 -23.35 0.90
N TRP A 5 1.61 -22.35 1.08
CA TRP A 5 1.44 -21.37 2.16
C TRP A 5 0.51 -20.22 1.77
N VAL A 6 -0.32 -19.80 2.72
CA VAL A 6 -1.20 -18.63 2.61
C VAL A 6 -0.93 -17.71 3.79
N TYR A 7 -0.70 -16.44 3.51
CA TYR A 7 -0.45 -15.41 4.51
C TYR A 7 -1.68 -14.53 4.66
N VAL A 8 -2.01 -14.17 5.90
CA VAL A 8 -3.19 -13.37 6.22
C VAL A 8 -2.78 -12.28 7.18
N TYR A 9 -3.16 -11.04 6.87
CA TYR A 9 -3.11 -9.93 7.80
C TYR A 9 -4.45 -9.75 8.47
N TYR A 10 -4.48 -9.65 9.81
CA TYR A 10 -5.68 -9.23 10.52
C TYR A 10 -5.34 -8.55 11.85
N THR A 11 -6.29 -7.78 12.38
CA THR A 11 -6.19 -7.21 13.73
C THR A 11 -6.86 -8.15 14.72
N ARG A 12 -6.12 -8.56 15.75
CA ARG A 12 -6.66 -9.38 16.84
C ARG A 12 -7.02 -8.50 18.02
N SER A 13 -8.25 -8.63 18.50
CA SER A 13 -8.69 -8.00 19.75
C SER A 13 -7.95 -8.57 20.95
N GLY A 14 -7.51 -7.69 21.85
CA GLY A 14 -6.87 -8.09 23.09
C GLY A 14 -7.88 -8.66 24.08
N THR A 15 -7.62 -9.84 24.63
CA THR A 15 -8.44 -10.44 25.71
C THR A 15 -7.55 -11.19 26.69
N ALA A 16 -8.05 -11.48 27.90
CA ALA A 16 -7.30 -12.28 28.88
C ALA A 16 -6.90 -13.67 28.33
N ALA A 17 -7.69 -14.23 27.41
CA ALA A 17 -7.41 -15.52 26.77
C ALA A 17 -6.51 -15.40 25.52
N ALA A 18 -6.64 -14.31 24.74
CA ALA A 18 -5.91 -14.13 23.49
C ALA A 18 -4.58 -13.37 23.66
N GLY A 19 -4.36 -12.68 24.77
CA GLY A 19 -3.21 -11.79 24.97
C GLY A 19 -3.50 -10.35 24.53
N ALA A 20 -2.44 -9.55 24.40
CA ALA A 20 -2.56 -8.15 23.96
C ALA A 20 -3.09 -8.04 22.53
N ALA A 21 -3.77 -6.93 22.24
CA ALA A 21 -4.22 -6.61 20.90
C ALA A 21 -3.00 -6.35 20.00
N ASP A 22 -3.08 -6.78 18.75
CA ASP A 22 -2.04 -6.58 17.76
C ASP A 22 -2.59 -6.70 16.34
N ASN A 23 -1.93 -6.00 15.44
CA ASN A 23 -1.98 -6.30 14.02
C ASN A 23 -1.03 -7.47 13.80
N ARG A 24 -1.35 -8.39 12.89
CA ARG A 24 -0.52 -9.58 12.73
C ARG A 24 -0.56 -10.11 11.33
N VAL A 25 0.59 -10.62 10.90
CA VAL A 25 0.68 -11.52 9.76
C VAL A 25 0.78 -12.93 10.29
N VAL A 26 -0.09 -13.79 9.80
CA VAL A 26 -0.10 -15.21 10.12
C VAL A 26 -0.01 -16.04 8.86
N ARG A 27 0.41 -17.29 9.00
CA ARG A 27 0.52 -18.25 7.90
C ARG A 27 -0.30 -19.49 8.19
N PHE A 28 -0.99 -19.95 7.16
CA PHE A 28 -1.69 -21.24 7.10
C PHE A 28 -1.14 -22.09 5.96
N THR A 29 -1.50 -23.37 5.93
CA THR A 29 -1.32 -24.23 4.76
C THR A 29 -2.66 -24.37 4.03
N ALA A 30 -2.66 -24.13 2.72
CA ALA A 30 -3.83 -24.37 1.87
C ALA A 30 -4.03 -25.88 1.65
N ALA A 31 -5.28 -26.33 1.77
CA ALA A 31 -5.72 -27.65 1.37
C ALA A 31 -6.90 -27.49 0.39
N GLY A 32 -6.58 -27.29 -0.89
CA GLY A 32 -7.58 -26.86 -1.87
C GLY A 32 -7.94 -25.39 -1.67
N ASP A 33 -9.23 -25.10 -1.49
CA ASP A 33 -9.80 -23.76 -1.30
C ASP A 33 -9.99 -23.39 0.19
N VAL A 34 -9.53 -24.23 1.12
CA VAL A 34 -9.60 -23.98 2.57
C VAL A 34 -8.22 -23.86 3.21
N ALA A 35 -8.12 -22.97 4.20
CA ALA A 35 -6.99 -22.94 5.12
C ALA A 35 -7.07 -24.15 6.07
N ALA A 36 -5.97 -24.88 6.19
CA ALA A 36 -5.83 -26.05 7.02
C ALA A 36 -4.66 -25.89 8.02
N GLY A 37 -4.69 -26.72 9.07
CA GLY A 37 -3.67 -26.73 10.11
C GLY A 37 -3.83 -25.61 11.14
N ALA A 38 -2.81 -25.46 11.99
CA ALA A 38 -2.76 -24.42 13.00
C ALA A 38 -2.22 -23.11 12.43
N GLU A 39 -2.73 -21.99 12.92
CA GLU A 39 -2.19 -20.67 12.67
C GLU A 39 -0.73 -20.59 13.13
N THR A 40 0.16 -20.16 12.23
CA THR A 40 1.54 -19.79 12.60
C THR A 40 1.67 -18.28 12.62
N LEU A 41 1.99 -17.69 13.76
CA LEU A 41 2.31 -16.27 13.84
C LEU A 41 3.64 -15.98 13.12
N ILE A 42 3.61 -15.08 12.15
CA ILE A 42 4.80 -14.62 11.41
C ILE A 42 5.25 -13.28 11.98
N LEU A 43 4.34 -12.31 12.09
CA LEU A 43 4.63 -10.97 12.61
C LEU A 43 3.58 -10.55 13.64
N GLY A 44 4.04 -9.97 14.74
CA GLY A 44 3.22 -9.16 15.64
C GLY A 44 3.56 -7.69 15.45
N LEU A 45 2.56 -6.88 15.12
CA LEU A 45 2.66 -5.49 14.72
C LEU A 45 1.82 -4.61 15.65
N PRO A 46 2.21 -3.34 15.85
CA PRO A 46 1.52 -2.46 16.80
C PRO A 46 0.07 -2.18 16.39
N VAL A 47 -0.73 -1.87 17.40
CA VAL A 47 -2.08 -1.29 17.30
C VAL A 47 -2.14 -0.08 18.21
N SER A 48 -3.11 0.80 17.99
CA SER A 48 -3.45 1.89 18.91
C SER A 48 -4.91 1.85 19.32
N SER A 49 -5.26 2.62 20.34
CA SER A 49 -6.65 2.79 20.77
C SER A 49 -7.50 3.60 19.79
N ALA A 50 -6.90 4.28 18.80
CA ALA A 50 -7.63 5.08 17.83
C ALA A 50 -8.37 4.24 16.77
N THR A 51 -8.01 2.94 16.65
CA THR A 51 -8.66 1.94 15.78
C THR A 51 -8.67 2.26 14.28
N ASN A 52 -7.94 3.28 13.86
CA ASN A 52 -7.79 3.73 12.47
C ASN A 52 -6.34 3.58 11.99
N HIS A 53 -6.18 3.73 10.68
CA HIS A 53 -4.89 3.71 9.97
C HIS A 53 -4.07 2.43 10.24
N ASN A 54 -4.72 1.28 10.24
CA ASN A 54 -4.08 -0.02 10.48
C ASN A 54 -3.27 -0.52 9.28
N GLY A 55 -3.39 0.10 8.10
CA GLY A 55 -2.87 -0.44 6.84
C GLY A 55 -3.38 -1.87 6.63
N GLY A 56 -2.48 -2.78 6.30
CA GLY A 56 -2.75 -4.22 6.32
C GLY A 56 -2.64 -4.91 4.97
N ASN A 57 -2.20 -4.21 3.93
CA ASN A 57 -1.84 -4.90 2.70
C ASN A 57 -0.55 -5.68 2.90
N ILE A 58 -0.50 -6.87 2.31
CA ILE A 58 0.68 -7.73 2.30
C ILE A 58 0.90 -8.30 0.89
N ARG A 59 2.13 -8.20 0.39
CA ARG A 59 2.51 -8.80 -0.90
C ARG A 59 3.92 -9.36 -0.84
N PHE A 60 4.15 -10.43 -1.59
CA PHE A 60 5.51 -10.88 -1.85
C PHE A 60 6.08 -10.08 -3.02
N GLY A 61 7.26 -9.49 -2.81
CA GLY A 61 7.99 -8.78 -3.85
C GLY A 61 8.70 -9.72 -4.82
N PRO A 62 9.21 -9.18 -5.93
CA PRO A 62 9.99 -9.93 -6.92
C PRO A 62 11.29 -10.51 -6.33
N ASP A 63 11.76 -9.95 -5.21
CA ASP A 63 12.91 -10.43 -4.42
C ASP A 63 12.56 -11.60 -3.46
N GLY A 64 11.31 -12.07 -3.47
CA GLY A 64 10.81 -13.13 -2.60
C GLY A 64 10.64 -12.72 -1.13
N LYS A 65 10.68 -11.41 -0.82
CA LYS A 65 10.43 -10.90 0.53
C LYS A 65 8.97 -10.54 0.73
N LEU A 66 8.51 -10.63 1.97
CA LEU A 66 7.18 -10.23 2.39
C LEU A 66 7.18 -8.74 2.73
N TYR A 67 6.37 -7.97 2.00
CA TYR A 67 6.15 -6.55 2.25
C TYR A 67 4.82 -6.35 2.96
N VAL A 68 4.79 -5.43 3.92
CA VAL A 68 3.62 -5.18 4.78
C VAL A 68 3.43 -3.67 4.95
N THR A 69 2.23 -3.16 4.68
CA THR A 69 1.88 -1.77 5.05
C THR A 69 1.28 -1.71 6.43
N ILE A 70 1.67 -0.67 7.16
CA ILE A 70 1.01 -0.28 8.40
C ILE A 70 0.94 1.24 8.43
N GLY A 71 -0.26 1.79 8.62
CA GLY A 71 -0.43 3.22 8.78
C GLY A 71 0.12 3.72 10.12
N GLU A 72 0.01 5.02 10.36
CA GLU A 72 0.62 5.63 11.55
C GLU A 72 -0.18 5.45 12.85
N LEU A 73 -1.32 4.76 12.78
CA LEU A 73 -2.17 4.41 13.94
C LEU A 73 -2.62 5.63 14.77
N ASN A 74 -2.79 6.79 14.15
CA ASN A 74 -3.08 8.08 14.78
C ASN A 74 -1.98 8.57 15.74
N GLU A 75 -0.73 8.21 15.45
CA GLU A 75 0.50 8.78 16.02
C GLU A 75 1.37 9.40 14.89
N PRO A 76 1.05 10.60 14.38
CA PRO A 76 1.61 11.05 13.10
C PRO A 76 3.14 11.11 13.08
N LEU A 77 3.75 11.62 14.14
CA LEU A 77 5.21 11.72 14.25
C LEU A 77 5.93 10.36 14.31
N ALA A 78 5.22 9.26 14.61
CA ALA A 78 5.81 7.93 14.55
C ALA A 78 6.14 7.50 13.10
N ALA A 79 5.49 8.10 12.09
CA ALA A 79 5.80 7.89 10.68
C ALA A 79 7.24 8.32 10.34
N GLN A 80 7.80 9.29 11.06
CA GLN A 80 9.17 9.80 10.85
C GLN A 80 10.24 9.07 11.70
N ASP A 81 9.82 8.28 12.69
CA ASP A 81 10.73 7.55 13.57
C ASP A 81 11.07 6.17 12.97
N THR A 82 12.35 5.94 12.66
CA THR A 82 12.86 4.68 12.10
C THR A 82 12.96 3.55 13.12
N ALA A 83 12.88 3.85 14.43
CA ALA A 83 12.79 2.86 15.49
C ALA A 83 11.36 2.36 15.71
N ARG A 84 10.38 2.94 15.00
CA ARG A 84 8.96 2.61 15.10
C ARG A 84 8.44 2.01 13.80
N LEU A 85 7.42 1.16 13.91
CA LEU A 85 6.84 0.45 12.78
C LEU A 85 5.67 1.20 12.13
N GLN A 86 5.09 2.18 12.83
CA GLN A 86 3.96 3.00 12.38
C GLN A 86 4.30 3.84 11.14
N GLY A 87 3.39 3.88 10.17
CA GLY A 87 3.49 4.76 8.99
C GLY A 87 4.61 4.34 8.04
N LYS A 88 4.70 3.04 7.74
CA LYS A 88 5.79 2.41 7.01
C LYS A 88 5.27 1.41 5.96
N ILE A 89 6.10 1.18 4.93
CA ILE A 89 6.19 -0.13 4.29
C ILE A 89 7.33 -0.88 4.95
N LEU A 90 7.05 -2.09 5.40
CA LEU A 90 8.00 -2.99 6.06
C LEU A 90 8.37 -4.14 5.11
N ARG A 91 9.59 -4.67 5.20
CA ARG A 91 10.12 -5.78 4.40
C ARG A 91 10.71 -6.86 5.31
N TYR A 92 10.21 -8.08 5.16
CA TYR A 92 10.58 -9.27 5.95
C TYR A 92 10.93 -10.45 5.04
N ASN A 93 11.66 -11.43 5.55
CA ASN A 93 11.68 -12.77 4.97
C ASN A 93 10.30 -13.44 5.14
N ASP A 94 10.05 -14.52 4.40
CA ASP A 94 8.78 -15.25 4.44
C ASP A 94 8.49 -15.93 5.80
N ASP A 95 9.51 -16.10 6.65
CA ASP A 95 9.43 -16.59 8.02
C ASP A 95 9.29 -15.48 9.08
N GLY A 96 9.26 -14.21 8.66
CA GLY A 96 9.13 -13.04 9.54
C GLY A 96 10.46 -12.51 10.08
N SER A 97 11.60 -13.12 9.74
CA SER A 97 12.90 -12.55 10.08
C SER A 97 13.21 -11.30 9.23
N VAL A 98 14.04 -10.39 9.76
CA VAL A 98 14.44 -9.17 9.05
C VAL A 98 15.57 -9.47 8.06
N PRO A 99 15.48 -9.05 6.78
CA PRO A 99 16.58 -9.15 5.83
C PRO A 99 17.79 -8.33 6.25
N ASP A 100 18.99 -8.80 5.94
CA ASP A 100 20.26 -8.16 6.32
C ASP A 100 20.66 -6.99 5.39
N ASP A 101 19.98 -6.85 4.26
CA ASP A 101 20.18 -5.87 3.19
C ASP A 101 19.21 -4.67 3.25
N GLY A 102 18.57 -4.42 4.40
CA GLY A 102 17.61 -3.32 4.58
C GLY A 102 18.25 -1.91 4.56
N PRO A 103 17.55 -0.88 4.05
CA PRO A 103 18.10 0.48 3.90
C PRO A 103 18.37 1.18 5.25
N PHE A 104 17.73 0.73 6.33
CA PHE A 104 17.91 1.26 7.69
C PHE A 104 18.76 0.34 8.58
N GLY A 105 19.53 -0.58 7.96
CA GLY A 105 20.44 -1.51 8.63
C GLY A 105 19.83 -2.88 8.92
N ALA A 106 20.70 -3.86 9.20
CA ALA A 106 20.40 -5.31 9.21
C ALA A 106 19.39 -5.81 10.27
N ALA A 107 18.87 -4.93 11.14
CA ALA A 107 17.87 -5.27 12.16
C ALA A 107 16.60 -4.41 12.06
N SER A 108 16.51 -3.56 11.03
CA SER A 108 15.33 -2.74 10.79
C SER A 108 14.51 -3.36 9.66
N PRO A 109 13.23 -3.68 9.89
CA PRO A 109 12.33 -4.11 8.83
C PRO A 109 11.81 -2.95 7.98
N VAL A 110 12.17 -1.70 8.30
CA VAL A 110 11.67 -0.55 7.57
C VAL A 110 12.22 -0.57 6.14
N PHE A 111 11.32 -0.51 5.16
CA PHE A 111 11.65 -0.35 3.75
C PHE A 111 11.47 1.11 3.33
N ALA A 112 10.34 1.72 3.68
CA ALA A 112 10.01 3.12 3.43
C ALA A 112 9.30 3.71 4.65
N LEU A 113 9.40 5.03 4.85
CA LEU A 113 8.80 5.75 5.98
C LEU A 113 8.08 7.03 5.58
N GLY A 114 7.45 7.70 6.55
CA GLY A 114 6.77 8.97 6.31
C GLY A 114 5.43 8.77 5.61
N LEU A 115 4.75 7.66 5.87
CA LEU A 115 3.44 7.35 5.29
C LEU A 115 2.34 7.51 6.34
N ARG A 116 1.16 7.96 5.93
CA ARG A 116 -0.01 8.16 6.81
C ARG A 116 -0.85 6.89 6.93
N ASN A 117 -1.55 6.56 5.85
CA ASN A 117 -2.44 5.40 5.77
C ASN A 117 -2.39 4.85 4.35
N SER A 118 -1.24 4.30 3.97
CA SER A 118 -1.10 3.60 2.70
C SER A 118 -2.03 2.38 2.69
N PHE A 119 -3.07 2.45 1.85
CA PHE A 119 -4.19 1.51 1.89
C PHE A 119 -3.82 0.22 1.15
N ASP A 120 -3.27 0.34 -0.06
CA ASP A 120 -2.76 -0.77 -0.85
C ASP A 120 -1.46 -0.37 -1.55
N PHE A 121 -0.74 -1.36 -2.06
CA PHE A 121 0.43 -1.19 -2.90
C PHE A 121 0.59 -2.39 -3.82
N ALA A 122 1.23 -2.21 -4.97
CA ALA A 122 1.58 -3.27 -5.90
C ALA A 122 2.99 -3.06 -6.46
N PHE A 123 3.61 -4.16 -6.90
CA PHE A 123 4.90 -4.10 -7.58
C PHE A 123 4.69 -3.83 -9.06
N ASP A 124 5.40 -2.82 -9.58
CA ASP A 124 5.48 -2.58 -11.01
C ASP A 124 6.17 -3.78 -11.67
N PRO A 125 5.52 -4.47 -12.63
CA PRO A 125 6.08 -5.66 -13.27
C PRO A 125 7.28 -5.36 -14.18
N VAL A 126 7.54 -4.09 -14.50
CA VAL A 126 8.64 -3.63 -15.36
C VAL A 126 9.84 -3.20 -14.52
N SER A 127 9.67 -2.27 -13.56
CA SER A 127 10.79 -1.75 -12.77
C SER A 127 11.07 -2.58 -11.50
N GLY A 128 10.06 -3.25 -10.97
CA GLY A 128 10.12 -3.93 -9.66
C GLY A 128 9.93 -2.99 -8.47
N ASP A 129 9.71 -1.69 -8.71
CA ASP A 129 9.39 -0.72 -7.65
C ASP A 129 7.95 -0.87 -7.18
N ILE A 130 7.61 -0.21 -6.08
CA ILE A 130 6.28 -0.28 -5.50
C ILE A 130 5.49 0.97 -5.87
N LEU A 131 4.27 0.82 -6.40
CA LEU A 131 3.29 1.89 -6.45
C LEU A 131 2.32 1.73 -5.28
N ALA A 132 2.15 2.75 -4.46
CA ALA A 132 1.27 2.72 -3.29
C ALA A 132 0.18 3.78 -3.37
N THR A 133 -1.03 3.41 -2.93
CA THR A 133 -2.13 4.34 -2.69
C THR A 133 -2.10 4.81 -1.25
N GLU A 134 -2.24 6.11 -1.01
CA GLU A 134 -2.21 6.67 0.32
C GLU A 134 -3.38 7.61 0.58
N ASN A 135 -3.99 7.46 1.76
CA ASN A 135 -5.07 8.35 2.18
C ASN A 135 -4.51 9.52 2.98
N GLY A 136 -4.75 10.72 2.49
CA GLY A 136 -4.51 11.98 3.18
C GLY A 136 -5.54 12.25 4.29
N PRO A 137 -5.36 13.34 5.06
CA PRO A 137 -6.30 13.74 6.10
C PRO A 137 -7.59 14.35 5.53
N ALA A 138 -7.56 15.65 5.19
CA ALA A 138 -8.69 16.38 4.62
C ALA A 138 -8.44 16.84 3.18
N SER A 139 -7.22 16.66 2.70
CA SER A 139 -6.70 16.90 1.35
C SER A 139 -5.57 15.91 1.09
N SER A 140 -5.02 15.91 -0.13
CA SER A 140 -3.77 15.22 -0.45
C SER A 140 -3.82 13.72 -0.20
N ASP A 141 -4.80 13.04 -0.80
CA ASP A 141 -4.60 11.63 -1.11
C ASP A 141 -3.49 11.51 -2.16
N GLU A 142 -2.78 10.40 -2.19
CA GLU A 142 -1.56 10.28 -3.01
C GLU A 142 -1.47 8.95 -3.76
N LEU A 143 -0.81 8.98 -4.91
CA LEU A 143 -0.07 7.82 -5.42
C LEU A 143 1.42 8.09 -5.23
N ASN A 144 2.11 7.14 -4.61
CA ASN A 144 3.52 7.23 -4.31
C ASN A 144 4.32 6.15 -5.04
N LEU A 145 5.42 6.54 -5.67
CA LEU A 145 6.46 5.60 -6.10
C LEU A 145 7.37 5.31 -4.89
N ILE A 146 7.26 4.11 -4.35
CA ILE A 146 7.92 3.69 -3.13
C ILE A 146 9.30 3.09 -3.42
N GLU A 147 10.35 3.76 -2.94
CA GLU A 147 11.75 3.38 -3.09
C GLU A 147 12.37 2.92 -1.75
N PRO A 148 13.39 2.05 -1.76
CA PRO A 148 14.09 1.64 -0.55
C PRO A 148 14.75 2.84 0.15
N GLY A 149 14.39 3.08 1.40
CA GLY A 149 14.90 4.21 2.20
C GLY A 149 14.14 5.52 2.01
N GLY A 150 13.17 5.56 1.11
CA GLY A 150 12.39 6.76 0.80
C GLY A 150 11.52 7.21 1.96
N ASN A 151 11.46 8.53 2.17
CA ASN A 151 10.65 9.23 3.15
C ASN A 151 9.54 10.02 2.43
N TYR A 152 8.29 9.65 2.65
CA TYR A 152 7.11 10.22 1.98
C TYR A 152 6.50 11.41 2.73
N GLY A 153 7.26 11.98 3.67
CA GLY A 153 7.01 13.31 4.22
C GLY A 153 6.01 13.36 5.38
N TRP A 154 5.00 12.49 5.46
CA TRP A 154 3.97 12.58 6.50
C TRP A 154 4.58 12.49 7.92
N PRO A 155 4.19 13.36 8.87
CA PRO A 155 3.21 14.47 8.76
C PRO A 155 3.87 15.83 8.52
N LEU A 156 5.18 15.84 8.22
CA LEU A 156 5.96 17.06 8.04
C LEU A 156 5.75 17.68 6.67
N VAL A 157 5.28 16.90 5.70
CA VAL A 157 4.72 17.32 4.42
C VAL A 157 3.39 16.58 4.22
N ASN A 158 2.38 17.26 3.70
CA ASN A 158 1.09 16.66 3.33
C ASN A 158 0.79 16.96 1.86
N GLY A 159 0.91 15.95 0.98
CA GLY A 159 0.88 16.16 -0.45
C GLY A 159 2.24 16.60 -0.97
N LEU A 160 2.21 17.56 -1.88
CA LEU A 160 3.45 18.14 -2.42
C LEU A 160 4.14 19.04 -1.39
N ALA A 161 5.48 19.14 -1.42
CA ALA A 161 6.21 20.16 -0.64
C ALA A 161 6.06 21.56 -1.26
N ASP A 162 4.84 21.96 -1.62
CA ASP A 162 4.49 23.22 -2.25
C ASP A 162 4.11 24.31 -1.22
N GLY A 163 3.94 23.92 0.03
CA GLY A 163 3.65 24.77 1.18
C GLY A 163 2.16 24.95 1.42
N ALA A 164 1.52 23.94 2.03
CA ALA A 164 0.12 23.98 2.41
C ALA A 164 -0.20 25.09 3.44
N ALA A 165 -1.49 25.39 3.60
CA ALA A 165 -1.97 26.45 4.50
C ALA A 165 -1.70 26.10 5.98
N GLY A 166 -0.63 26.67 6.55
CA GLY A 166 -0.32 26.56 7.98
C GLY A 166 1.17 26.68 8.31
N ASP A 167 2.04 26.17 7.44
CA ASP A 167 3.49 26.41 7.49
C ASP A 167 4.17 26.16 6.11
N PRO A 168 3.96 27.08 5.15
CA PRO A 168 4.45 26.88 3.77
C PRO A 168 5.98 26.79 3.64
N ALA A 169 6.71 27.29 4.64
CA ALA A 169 8.16 27.24 4.67
C ALA A 169 8.68 25.94 5.32
N GLY A 170 7.93 25.38 6.28
CA GLY A 170 8.28 24.14 6.97
C GLY A 170 8.42 22.95 6.03
N GLU A 171 7.43 22.72 5.16
CA GLU A 171 7.43 21.58 4.22
C GLU A 171 8.62 21.67 3.24
N LYS A 172 8.83 22.84 2.63
CA LYS A 172 9.96 23.08 1.72
C LYS A 172 11.31 22.96 2.42
N ALA A 173 11.41 23.48 3.65
CA ALA A 173 12.64 23.36 4.43
C ALA A 173 12.92 21.90 4.79
N PHE A 174 11.89 21.12 5.14
CA PHE A 174 11.99 19.69 5.40
C PHE A 174 12.45 18.94 4.15
N ALA A 175 11.82 19.16 3.00
CA ALA A 175 12.18 18.53 1.73
C ALA A 175 13.65 18.81 1.35
N VAL A 176 14.10 20.07 1.48
CA VAL A 176 15.50 20.45 1.22
C VAL A 176 16.46 19.82 2.23
N ALA A 177 16.06 19.71 3.50
CA ALA A 177 16.90 19.15 4.56
C ALA A 177 16.95 17.62 4.58
N THR A 178 16.06 16.95 3.83
CA THR A 178 15.87 15.49 3.86
C THR A 178 16.11 14.92 2.47
N PRO A 179 17.35 14.51 2.12
CA PRO A 179 17.67 14.01 0.78
C PRO A 179 16.91 12.73 0.38
N SER A 180 16.37 11.99 1.34
CA SER A 180 15.54 10.81 1.11
C SER A 180 14.06 11.15 0.94
N TYR A 181 13.68 12.44 0.93
CA TYR A 181 12.29 12.84 0.72
C TYR A 181 11.87 12.62 -0.74
N HIS A 182 10.70 12.03 -0.93
CA HIS A 182 10.07 11.85 -2.24
C HIS A 182 8.71 12.55 -2.28
N GLU A 183 8.45 13.24 -3.38
CA GLU A 183 7.14 13.79 -3.72
C GLU A 183 6.22 12.66 -4.21
N PRO A 184 4.89 12.76 -4.01
CA PRO A 184 3.95 11.86 -4.65
C PRO A 184 3.97 12.04 -6.17
N LEU A 185 3.67 10.96 -6.90
CA LEU A 185 3.46 11.02 -8.35
C LEU A 185 2.21 11.87 -8.70
N VAL A 186 1.23 11.88 -7.79
CA VAL A 186 0.07 12.75 -7.87
C VAL A 186 -0.47 13.07 -6.47
N ASP A 187 -0.78 14.34 -6.23
CA ASP A 187 -1.63 14.80 -5.13
C ASP A 187 -3.09 14.88 -5.63
N ILE A 188 -3.98 14.21 -4.91
CA ILE A 188 -5.40 14.10 -5.20
C ILE A 188 -6.18 14.92 -4.17
N THR A 189 -6.65 16.08 -4.61
CA THR A 189 -7.51 16.98 -3.84
C THR A 189 -8.72 17.42 -4.68
N PRO A 190 -9.98 17.26 -4.20
CA PRO A 190 -10.39 16.76 -2.88
C PRO A 190 -10.12 15.27 -2.70
N VAL A 191 -10.01 14.82 -1.45
CA VAL A 191 -9.79 13.40 -1.11
C VAL A 191 -10.87 12.51 -1.73
N THR A 192 -10.44 11.41 -2.36
CA THR A 192 -11.29 10.38 -2.98
C THR A 192 -11.15 9.02 -2.30
N VAL A 193 -10.19 8.88 -1.39
CA VAL A 193 -9.83 7.66 -0.66
C VAL A 193 -9.39 6.58 -1.66
N PRO A 194 -8.19 6.68 -2.25
CA PRO A 194 -7.65 5.64 -3.11
C PRO A 194 -7.42 4.35 -2.29
N THR A 195 -7.69 3.20 -2.91
CA THR A 195 -7.72 1.88 -2.26
C THR A 195 -6.89 0.88 -3.06
N GLY A 196 -7.44 -0.26 -3.47
CA GLY A 196 -6.71 -1.29 -4.21
C GLY A 196 -6.00 -0.75 -5.45
N VAL A 197 -4.77 -1.19 -5.67
CA VAL A 197 -3.95 -0.91 -6.85
C VAL A 197 -3.34 -2.20 -7.36
N ASP A 198 -3.37 -2.39 -8.68
CA ASP A 198 -2.73 -3.53 -9.32
C ASP A 198 -2.35 -3.22 -10.77
N PHE A 199 -1.44 -4.00 -11.33
CA PHE A 199 -0.94 -3.79 -12.68
C PHE A 199 -1.56 -4.79 -13.65
N ALA A 200 -1.98 -4.34 -14.83
CA ALA A 200 -2.54 -5.23 -15.83
C ALA A 200 -1.47 -6.23 -16.31
N PRO A 201 -1.66 -7.55 -16.10
CA PRO A 201 -0.62 -8.54 -16.38
C PRO A 201 -0.46 -8.81 -17.88
N ASP A 202 -1.51 -8.50 -18.66
CA ASP A 202 -1.56 -8.75 -20.08
C ASP A 202 -2.31 -7.67 -20.86
N ALA A 203 -2.58 -7.95 -22.13
CA ALA A 203 -3.25 -7.04 -23.05
C ALA A 203 -4.75 -7.32 -23.17
N LEU A 204 -5.39 -8.01 -22.22
CA LEU A 204 -6.84 -8.23 -22.25
C LEU A 204 -7.58 -6.90 -22.39
N PHE A 205 -7.11 -5.85 -21.70
CA PHE A 205 -7.66 -4.49 -21.80
C PHE A 205 -6.95 -3.61 -22.86
N GLY A 206 -6.26 -4.22 -23.82
CA GLY A 206 -5.51 -3.55 -24.89
C GLY A 206 -4.00 -3.54 -24.65
N GLU A 207 -3.21 -3.67 -25.72
CA GLU A 207 -1.75 -3.76 -25.64
C GLU A 207 -1.12 -2.51 -25.03
N SER A 208 -1.71 -1.33 -25.25
CA SER A 208 -1.23 -0.08 -24.67
C SER A 208 -1.41 0.02 -23.15
N ARG A 209 -2.12 -0.92 -22.52
CA ARG A 209 -2.35 -0.94 -21.06
C ARG A 209 -1.60 -2.07 -20.35
N ARG A 210 -0.88 -2.91 -21.10
CA ARG A 210 -0.12 -4.02 -20.51
C ARG A 210 0.97 -3.44 -19.60
N GLY A 211 0.99 -3.87 -18.35
CA GLY A 211 1.95 -3.40 -17.36
C GLY A 211 1.62 -2.03 -16.78
N ASP A 212 0.46 -1.46 -17.08
CA ASP A 212 0.02 -0.20 -16.47
C ASP A 212 -0.75 -0.43 -15.16
N PRO A 213 -0.62 0.51 -14.20
CA PRO A 213 -1.37 0.47 -12.96
C PRO A 213 -2.83 0.89 -13.11
N PHE A 214 -3.67 0.26 -12.30
CA PHE A 214 -5.07 0.60 -12.08
C PHE A 214 -5.32 0.72 -10.60
N TYR A 215 -6.05 1.76 -10.16
CA TYR A 215 -6.41 1.90 -8.75
C TYR A 215 -7.88 2.28 -8.56
N GLY A 216 -8.46 1.81 -7.45
CA GLY A 216 -9.84 2.07 -7.06
C GLY A 216 -10.00 3.24 -6.10
N GLU A 217 -11.16 3.91 -6.13
CA GLU A 217 -11.52 4.97 -5.18
C GLU A 217 -12.78 4.63 -4.38
N TYR A 218 -12.68 4.69 -3.05
CA TYR A 218 -13.80 4.39 -2.17
C TYR A 218 -14.91 5.46 -2.27
N SER A 219 -14.56 6.75 -2.34
CA SER A 219 -15.56 7.82 -2.25
C SER A 219 -16.33 8.04 -3.55
N THR A 220 -15.81 7.57 -4.69
CA THR A 220 -16.36 7.86 -6.01
C THR A 220 -16.85 6.63 -6.77
N GLY A 221 -16.47 5.42 -6.34
CA GLY A 221 -16.79 4.18 -7.05
C GLY A 221 -16.15 4.11 -8.44
N ARG A 222 -14.95 4.67 -8.60
CA ARG A 222 -14.19 4.70 -9.85
C ARG A 222 -12.97 3.80 -9.78
N VAL A 223 -12.63 3.22 -10.92
CA VAL A 223 -11.28 2.69 -11.18
C VAL A 223 -10.61 3.60 -12.20
N TRP A 224 -9.39 4.01 -11.90
CA TRP A 224 -8.53 4.77 -12.79
C TRP A 224 -7.55 3.83 -13.47
N HIS A 225 -7.27 4.09 -14.75
CA HIS A 225 -6.09 3.60 -15.47
C HIS A 225 -5.07 4.73 -15.47
N VAL A 226 -3.82 4.41 -15.14
CA VAL A 226 -2.72 5.36 -15.04
C VAL A 226 -1.64 4.96 -16.05
N GLU A 227 -1.28 5.86 -16.94
CA GLU A 227 -0.16 5.70 -17.86
C GLU A 227 1.09 6.33 -17.23
N LEU A 228 2.11 5.51 -16.98
CA LEU A 228 3.42 5.99 -16.51
C LEU A 228 4.33 6.28 -17.69
N ASN A 229 5.29 7.19 -17.51
CA ASN A 229 6.31 7.47 -18.52
C ASN A 229 7.27 6.28 -18.71
N ASP A 230 8.15 6.37 -19.72
CA ASP A 230 9.12 5.31 -20.03
C ASP A 230 10.03 4.94 -18.84
N SER A 231 10.39 5.92 -18.00
CA SER A 231 11.20 5.72 -16.79
C SER A 231 10.41 5.15 -15.61
N ARG A 232 9.07 5.12 -15.71
CA ARG A 232 8.10 4.75 -14.68
C ARG A 232 8.18 5.56 -13.38
N ASP A 233 8.71 6.78 -13.47
CA ASP A 233 8.89 7.73 -12.36
C ASP A 233 7.97 8.96 -12.43
N ALA A 234 7.09 9.02 -13.43
CA ALA A 234 6.07 10.05 -13.55
C ALA A 234 4.80 9.52 -14.22
N ILE A 235 3.67 10.15 -13.90
CA ILE A 235 2.38 9.88 -14.56
C ILE A 235 2.26 10.77 -15.81
N GLU A 236 2.08 10.15 -16.97
CA GLU A 236 1.79 10.85 -18.22
C GLU A 236 0.30 11.17 -18.36
N SER A 237 -0.56 10.23 -17.98
CA SER A 237 -2.01 10.42 -18.04
C SER A 237 -2.77 9.58 -17.03
N GLN A 238 -3.97 10.04 -16.66
CA GLN A 238 -4.92 9.26 -15.87
C GLN A 238 -6.28 9.32 -16.53
N THR A 239 -6.88 8.16 -16.77
CA THR A 239 -8.19 8.05 -17.39
C THR A 239 -9.14 7.23 -16.54
N LYS A 240 -10.42 7.63 -16.49
CA LYS A 240 -11.44 6.87 -15.78
C LYS A 240 -11.73 5.61 -16.59
N PHE A 241 -11.42 4.46 -16.00
CA PHE A 241 -11.58 3.16 -16.66
C PHE A 241 -12.95 2.54 -16.35
N VAL A 242 -13.31 2.46 -15.07
CA VAL A 242 -14.65 2.06 -14.62
C VAL A 242 -15.32 3.23 -13.92
N THR A 243 -16.58 3.46 -14.23
CA THR A 243 -17.42 4.45 -13.55
C THR A 243 -18.76 3.83 -13.16
N GLY A 244 -19.35 4.31 -12.06
CA GLY A 244 -20.70 3.92 -11.66
C GLY A 244 -20.78 2.67 -10.80
N VAL A 245 -19.69 2.23 -10.15
CA VAL A 245 -19.80 1.23 -9.07
C VAL A 245 -20.61 1.87 -7.93
N PRO A 246 -21.73 1.25 -7.50
CA PRO A 246 -22.72 1.90 -6.63
C PRO A 246 -22.28 2.00 -5.16
N ALA A 247 -21.11 1.48 -4.81
CA ALA A 247 -20.57 1.48 -3.46
C ALA A 247 -19.05 1.70 -3.50
N GLY A 248 -18.46 2.03 -2.35
CA GLY A 248 -17.04 2.30 -2.27
C GLY A 248 -16.20 1.07 -2.59
N ILE A 249 -15.25 1.26 -3.50
CA ILE A 249 -14.26 0.25 -3.89
C ILE A 249 -13.24 0.15 -2.76
N THR A 250 -12.90 -1.08 -2.39
CA THR A 250 -11.85 -1.38 -1.40
C THR A 250 -10.69 -2.14 -2.02
N ASP A 251 -10.90 -2.82 -3.15
CA ASP A 251 -9.81 -3.52 -3.83
C ASP A 251 -10.01 -3.59 -5.35
N VAL A 252 -8.91 -3.66 -6.09
CA VAL A 252 -8.83 -3.92 -7.53
C VAL A 252 -7.70 -4.91 -7.74
N ALA A 253 -7.99 -6.05 -8.38
CA ALA A 253 -6.98 -7.08 -8.64
C ALA A 253 -7.18 -7.72 -10.00
N PHE A 254 -6.08 -8.13 -10.64
CA PHE A 254 -6.12 -8.92 -11.87
C PHE A 254 -6.00 -10.42 -11.57
N ALA A 255 -6.84 -11.22 -12.22
CA ALA A 255 -6.75 -12.67 -12.19
C ALA A 255 -5.70 -13.18 -13.19
N PRO A 256 -5.25 -14.45 -13.07
CA PRO A 256 -4.30 -15.04 -14.01
C PRO A 256 -4.78 -15.12 -15.47
N ASP A 257 -6.08 -14.99 -15.71
CA ASP A 257 -6.66 -14.95 -17.06
C ASP A 257 -6.76 -13.52 -17.63
N GLY A 258 -6.18 -12.54 -16.94
CA GLY A 258 -6.19 -11.12 -17.30
C GLY A 258 -7.44 -10.36 -16.86
N SER A 259 -8.50 -11.04 -16.39
CA SER A 259 -9.73 -10.37 -15.97
C SER A 259 -9.49 -9.50 -14.73
N MET A 260 -10.05 -8.30 -14.73
CA MET A 260 -10.04 -7.45 -13.54
C MET A 260 -11.22 -7.80 -12.63
N TYR A 261 -10.96 -7.84 -11.33
CA TYR A 261 -11.96 -7.94 -10.28
C TYR A 261 -11.93 -6.67 -9.44
N ILE A 262 -13.13 -6.18 -9.09
CA ILE A 262 -13.31 -5.01 -8.21
C ILE A 262 -14.08 -5.50 -6.99
N LEU A 263 -13.49 -5.34 -5.81
CA LEU A 263 -14.19 -5.51 -4.55
C LEU A 263 -14.76 -4.15 -4.12
N ALA A 264 -16.07 -4.09 -3.99
CA ALA A 264 -16.77 -2.98 -3.36
C ALA A 264 -17.48 -3.46 -2.10
N SER A 265 -17.85 -2.52 -1.23
CA SER A 265 -18.48 -2.85 0.07
C SER A 265 -19.81 -3.62 -0.04
N ASN A 266 -20.40 -3.73 -1.22
CA ASN A 266 -21.63 -4.48 -1.48
C ASN A 266 -21.46 -5.74 -2.34
N ALA A 267 -20.39 -5.87 -3.13
CA ALA A 267 -20.27 -6.91 -4.15
C ALA A 267 -18.84 -7.06 -4.69
N ILE A 268 -18.60 -8.19 -5.36
CA ILE A 268 -17.44 -8.40 -6.23
C ILE A 268 -17.93 -8.29 -7.67
N TYR A 269 -17.29 -7.43 -8.46
CA TYR A 269 -17.54 -7.25 -9.89
C TYR A 269 -16.39 -7.88 -10.68
N ARG A 270 -16.72 -8.59 -11.76
CA ARG A 270 -15.74 -9.00 -12.78
C ARG A 270 -15.89 -8.07 -13.97
N VAL A 271 -14.80 -7.44 -14.38
CA VAL A 271 -14.72 -6.59 -15.56
C VAL A 271 -14.05 -7.39 -16.67
N THR A 272 -14.67 -7.42 -17.85
CA THR A 272 -14.12 -8.03 -19.05
C THR A 272 -14.25 -7.04 -20.21
N PRO A 273 -13.38 -7.09 -21.22
CA PRO A 273 -13.57 -6.32 -22.45
C PRO A 273 -14.89 -6.69 -23.13
N GLU A 274 -15.42 -5.74 -23.91
CA GLU A 274 -16.53 -6.00 -24.85
C GLU A 274 -16.07 -6.79 -26.08
#